data_AF-A0A960PTA0-F1
#
_entry.id   AF-A0A960PTA0-F1
#
_cell.length_a   1.000
_cell.length_b   1.000
_cell.length_c   1.000
_cell.angle_alpha   90.00
_cell.angle_beta   90.00
_cell.angle_gamma   90.00
#
_symmetry.space_group_name_H-M   'P 1'
#
loop_
_entity.id
_entity.type
_entity.pdbx_description
1 polymer ?
#
loop_
_entity_poly.entity_id
_entity_poly.type
_entity_poly.pdbx_seq_one_letter_code
_entity_poly.pdbx_strand_id
1 'polypeptide(L)'
;MSDLGGQQLSSDSSSPAISDDGAAVAFSTAASAVAPADAGSDLDVFLRTVSANSTRRISTSLDAPDPVGTHDGAALSDDGSAVAFRSFVPSGPRLVEDQPVQTQQVYVSAKLSLGPLGTDTFIDQQYLDFLGRHATQLEKATWFQRFESGQS
;
A
#
# COMPACT_ATOMS: atom_id res chain seq x y z
N MET A 1 8.64 -18.22 6.20
CA MET A 1 7.56 -18.75 5.33
C MET A 1 8.19 -19.36 4.08
N SER A 2 7.56 -20.33 3.43
CA SER A 2 7.95 -20.89 2.13
C SER A 2 7.17 -20.22 0.99
N ASP A 3 7.72 -20.18 -0.22
CA ASP A 3 7.06 -19.64 -1.41
C ASP A 3 6.02 -20.61 -2.02
N LEU A 4 5.39 -20.19 -3.13
CA LEU A 4 4.38 -20.93 -3.89
C LEU A 4 4.90 -22.21 -4.60
N GLY A 5 6.16 -22.59 -4.40
CA GLY A 5 6.79 -23.83 -4.85
C GLY A 5 7.45 -24.64 -3.73
N GLY A 6 7.30 -24.23 -2.47
CA GLY A 6 7.92 -24.90 -1.32
C GLY A 6 9.40 -24.55 -1.10
N GLN A 7 9.95 -23.53 -1.78
CA GLN A 7 11.27 -23.02 -1.45
C GLN A 7 11.21 -22.15 -0.21
N GLN A 8 12.08 -22.44 0.76
CA GLN A 8 12.29 -21.59 1.92
C GLN A 8 12.87 -20.25 1.44
N LEU A 9 12.23 -19.14 1.82
CA LEU A 9 12.76 -17.81 1.55
C LEU A 9 14.16 -17.73 2.19
N SER A 10 15.18 -17.37 1.41
CA SER A 10 16.59 -17.38 1.80
C SER A 10 17.00 -16.20 2.69
N SER A 11 16.04 -15.36 3.08
CA SER A 11 16.19 -14.24 3.99
C SER A 11 15.05 -14.19 5.01
N ASP A 12 15.39 -13.84 6.25
CA ASP A 12 14.44 -13.81 7.36
C ASP A 12 13.30 -12.82 7.09
N SER A 13 12.07 -13.24 7.38
CA SER A 13 10.93 -12.33 7.45
C SER A 13 10.87 -11.73 8.85
N SER A 14 10.62 -10.42 8.96
CA SER A 14 10.54 -9.72 10.24
C SER A 14 9.27 -8.88 10.37
N SER A 15 8.93 -8.51 11.61
CA SER A 15 7.81 -7.63 11.96
C SER A 15 6.46 -8.03 11.36
N PRO A 16 5.97 -9.27 11.57
CA PRO A 16 4.67 -9.68 11.07
C PRO A 16 3.54 -8.99 11.85
N ALA A 17 2.52 -8.53 11.12
CA ALA A 17 1.24 -8.09 11.68
C ALA A 17 0.10 -8.85 10.98
N ILE A 18 -0.94 -9.21 11.73
CA ILE A 18 -2.08 -10.01 11.24
C ILE A 18 -3.39 -9.30 11.59
N SER A 19 -4.37 -9.34 10.69
CA SER A 19 -5.72 -8.84 10.95
C SER A 19 -6.43 -9.72 11.98
N ASP A 20 -7.46 -9.19 12.64
CA ASP A 20 -8.19 -9.91 13.70
C ASP A 20 -8.82 -11.22 13.21
N ASP A 21 -9.24 -11.24 11.94
CA ASP A 21 -9.83 -12.40 11.28
C ASP A 21 -8.80 -13.34 10.65
N GLY A 22 -7.51 -12.98 10.69
CA GLY A 22 -6.42 -13.73 10.07
C GLY A 22 -6.43 -13.74 8.54
N ALA A 23 -7.26 -12.92 7.89
CA ALA A 23 -7.37 -12.88 6.44
C ALA A 23 -6.21 -12.15 5.74
N ALA A 24 -5.52 -11.27 6.46
CA ALA A 24 -4.40 -10.48 5.96
C ALA A 24 -3.19 -10.58 6.88
N VAL A 25 -1.99 -10.70 6.29
CA VAL A 25 -0.71 -10.68 7.01
C VAL A 25 0.25 -9.71 6.32
N ALA A 26 0.71 -8.69 7.03
CA ALA A 26 1.78 -7.80 6.58
C ALA A 26 3.12 -8.26 7.17
N PHE A 27 4.19 -8.23 6.37
CA PHE A 27 5.53 -8.63 6.81
C PHE A 27 6.62 -7.98 5.95
N SER A 28 7.84 -7.90 6.49
CA SER A 28 9.01 -7.39 5.77
C SER A 28 9.97 -8.51 5.39
N THR A 29 10.52 -8.49 4.18
CA THR A 29 11.55 -9.45 3.74
C THR A 29 12.45 -8.89 2.64
N ALA A 30 13.68 -9.39 2.57
CA ALA A 30 14.63 -9.13 1.49
C ALA A 30 14.59 -10.22 0.39
N ALA A 31 13.61 -11.13 0.42
CA ALA A 31 13.62 -12.31 -0.44
C ALA A 31 13.22 -11.97 -1.88
N SER A 32 14.20 -12.05 -2.79
CA SER A 32 14.05 -11.79 -4.23
C SER A 32 13.02 -12.70 -4.93
N ALA A 33 12.73 -13.87 -4.36
CA ALA A 33 11.70 -14.80 -4.86
C ALA A 33 10.28 -14.21 -4.83
N VAL A 34 10.05 -13.12 -4.09
CA VAL A 34 8.75 -12.45 -3.96
C VAL A 34 8.65 -11.17 -4.82
N ALA A 35 9.80 -10.62 -5.26
CA ALA A 35 9.88 -9.45 -6.14
C ALA A 35 11.19 -9.47 -6.95
N PRO A 36 11.19 -9.97 -8.22
CA PRO A 36 12.41 -10.12 -9.02
C PRO A 36 13.09 -8.80 -9.43
N ALA A 37 12.41 -7.67 -9.25
CA ALA A 37 12.81 -6.38 -9.83
C ALA A 37 13.73 -5.53 -8.92
N ASP A 38 13.99 -5.95 -7.68
CA ASP A 38 14.66 -5.09 -6.70
C ASP A 38 16.07 -5.56 -6.34
N ALA A 39 17.04 -5.14 -7.13
CA ALA A 39 18.45 -5.46 -6.92
C ALA A 39 19.16 -4.51 -5.93
N GLY A 40 18.43 -3.74 -5.13
CA GLY A 40 19.01 -2.72 -4.25
C GLY A 40 18.28 -2.41 -2.94
N SER A 41 17.10 -2.97 -2.68
CA SER A 41 16.40 -2.80 -1.40
C SER A 41 16.91 -3.78 -0.33
N ASP A 42 17.10 -3.30 0.89
CA ASP A 42 17.51 -4.13 2.04
C ASP A 42 16.31 -4.89 2.63
N LEU A 43 15.13 -4.26 2.65
CA LEU A 43 13.85 -4.85 3.07
C LEU A 43 12.71 -4.17 2.32
N ASP A 44 11.74 -4.98 1.91
CA ASP A 44 10.45 -4.53 1.37
C ASP A 44 9.30 -4.99 2.25
N VAL A 45 8.20 -4.24 2.25
CA VAL A 45 6.97 -4.59 2.96
C VAL A 45 5.98 -5.23 1.99
N PHE A 46 5.46 -6.39 2.40
CA PHE A 46 4.50 -7.17 1.64
C PHE A 46 3.21 -7.38 2.43
N LEU A 47 2.10 -7.51 1.69
CA LEU A 47 0.81 -7.93 2.21
C LEU A 47 0.42 -9.26 1.58
N ARG A 48 0.14 -10.25 2.42
CA ARG A 48 -0.42 -11.55 2.05
C ARG A 48 -1.90 -11.59 2.38
N THR A 49 -2.72 -11.77 1.36
CA THR A 49 -4.13 -12.14 1.51
C THR A 49 -4.24 -13.66 1.59
N VAL A 50 -4.63 -14.17 2.75
CA VAL A 50 -4.58 -15.60 3.06
C VAL A 50 -5.58 -16.39 2.20
N SER A 51 -6.82 -15.91 2.12
CA SER A 51 -7.88 -16.56 1.34
C SER A 51 -7.59 -16.64 -0.16
N ALA A 52 -6.99 -15.58 -0.71
CA ALA A 52 -6.62 -15.49 -2.13
C ALA A 52 -5.25 -16.12 -2.44
N ASN A 53 -4.53 -16.58 -1.42
CA ASN A 53 -3.17 -17.10 -1.54
C ASN A 53 -2.21 -16.15 -2.28
N SER A 54 -2.46 -14.84 -2.18
CA SER A 54 -1.78 -13.80 -2.97
C SER A 54 -0.86 -12.95 -2.10
N THR A 55 0.39 -12.76 -2.53
CA THR A 55 1.32 -11.80 -1.91
C THR A 55 1.58 -10.66 -2.88
N ARG A 56 1.54 -9.42 -2.39
CA ARG A 56 1.93 -8.24 -3.16
C ARG A 56 2.86 -7.34 -2.34
N ARG A 57 3.81 -6.68 -3.00
CA ARG A 57 4.57 -5.60 -2.39
C ARG A 57 3.67 -4.39 -2.17
N ILE A 58 3.82 -3.70 -1.05
CA ILE A 58 3.09 -2.48 -0.73
C ILE A 58 4.01 -1.27 -0.50
N SER A 59 5.32 -1.48 -0.33
CA SER A 59 6.36 -0.44 -0.42
C SER A 59 6.64 -0.03 -1.86
N THR A 60 5.58 0.28 -2.62
CA THR A 60 5.69 0.71 -4.02
C THR A 60 5.35 2.18 -4.16
N SER A 61 6.00 2.86 -5.08
CA SER A 61 5.60 4.22 -5.48
C SER A 61 4.38 4.15 -6.41
N LEU A 62 3.50 5.15 -6.33
CA LEU A 62 2.31 5.23 -7.20
C LEU A 62 2.66 5.86 -8.56
N ASP A 63 3.54 6.86 -8.55
CA ASP A 63 3.80 7.72 -9.71
C ASP A 63 5.27 7.67 -10.18
N ALA A 64 6.15 7.01 -9.43
CA ALA A 64 7.58 6.93 -9.72
C ALA A 64 8.07 5.47 -9.74
N PRO A 65 9.29 5.19 -10.24
CA PRO A 65 9.94 3.92 -10.00
C PRO A 65 10.04 3.62 -8.51
N ASP A 66 9.96 2.33 -8.16
CA ASP A 66 10.05 1.91 -6.77
C ASP A 66 11.36 2.38 -6.12
N PRO A 67 11.30 2.92 -4.90
CA PRO A 67 12.47 3.50 -4.25
C PRO A 67 13.43 2.41 -3.79
N VAL A 68 14.72 2.67 -3.96
CA VAL A 68 15.78 1.80 -3.46
C VAL A 68 16.07 2.19 -2.01
N GLY A 69 15.67 1.35 -1.05
CA GLY A 69 15.84 1.65 0.37
C GLY A 69 15.42 0.51 1.32
N THR A 70 15.19 0.87 2.58
CA THR A 70 14.70 -0.05 3.62
C THR A 70 13.26 0.31 3.99
N HIS A 71 12.37 -0.69 3.91
CA HIS A 71 10.97 -0.56 4.27
C HIS A 71 10.59 -1.63 5.30
N ASP A 72 10.15 -1.22 6.50
CA ASP A 72 9.96 -2.13 7.61
C ASP A 72 8.91 -1.70 8.63
N GLY A 73 8.75 -2.49 9.69
CA GLY A 73 7.89 -2.13 10.82
C GLY A 73 6.41 -2.05 10.45
N ALA A 74 5.93 -3.04 9.70
CA ALA A 74 4.54 -3.08 9.28
C ALA A 74 3.59 -3.16 10.49
N ALA A 75 2.56 -2.33 10.48
CA ALA A 75 1.40 -2.41 11.36
C ALA A 75 0.14 -2.52 10.50
N LEU A 76 -0.75 -3.45 10.83
CA LEU A 76 -1.95 -3.75 10.06
C LEU A 76 -3.18 -3.36 10.89
N SER A 77 -4.18 -2.73 10.27
CA SER A 77 -5.47 -2.48 10.93
C SER A 77 -6.21 -3.79 11.22
N ASP A 78 -7.03 -3.81 12.27
CA ASP A 78 -7.78 -4.98 12.71
C ASP A 78 -8.61 -5.62 11.58
N ASP A 79 -9.20 -4.79 10.71
CA ASP A 79 -9.99 -5.21 9.55
C ASP A 79 -9.16 -5.53 8.29
N GLY A 80 -7.84 -5.41 8.36
CA GLY A 80 -6.91 -5.64 7.25
C GLY A 80 -6.96 -4.61 6.12
N SER A 81 -7.68 -3.50 6.28
CA SER A 81 -7.87 -2.49 5.23
C SER A 81 -6.70 -1.53 5.05
N ALA A 82 -5.87 -1.34 6.08
CA ALA A 82 -4.74 -0.40 6.06
C ALA A 82 -3.48 -1.01 6.66
N VAL A 83 -2.33 -0.70 6.05
CA VAL A 83 -1.00 -1.05 6.54
C VAL A 83 -0.17 0.22 6.69
N ALA A 84 0.30 0.50 7.90
CA ALA A 84 1.33 1.50 8.14
C ALA A 84 2.71 0.85 8.11
N PHE A 85 3.73 1.55 7.60
CA PHE A 85 5.11 1.07 7.61
C PHE A 85 6.11 2.22 7.58
N ARG A 86 7.34 1.94 7.99
CA ARG A 86 8.44 2.89 7.95
C ARG A 86 9.21 2.73 6.65
N SER A 87 9.71 3.84 6.14
CA SER A 87 10.50 3.89 4.91
C SER A 87 11.71 4.78 5.13
N PHE A 88 12.88 4.27 4.76
CA PHE A 88 14.13 5.01 4.72
C PHE A 88 14.77 4.84 3.35
N VAL A 89 14.87 5.95 2.62
CA VAL A 89 15.41 5.97 1.27
C VAL A 89 16.61 6.93 1.24
N PRO A 90 17.85 6.42 1.12
CA PRO A 90 19.06 7.23 1.22
C PRO A 90 19.27 8.14 -0.01
N SER A 91 18.83 7.71 -1.19
CA SER A 91 18.95 8.44 -2.46
C SER A 91 17.93 7.94 -3.49
N GLY A 92 17.72 8.68 -4.60
CA GLY A 92 16.81 8.26 -5.68
C GLY A 92 15.35 8.71 -5.51
N PRO A 93 14.38 8.05 -6.18
CA PRO A 93 12.94 8.37 -6.06
C PRO A 93 12.38 8.01 -4.67
N ARG A 94 11.15 8.43 -4.36
CA ARG A 94 10.46 8.18 -3.07
C ARG A 94 9.11 7.52 -3.32
N LEU A 95 8.49 7.00 -2.25
CA LEU A 95 7.12 6.49 -2.31
C LEU A 95 6.10 7.60 -2.61
N VAL A 96 6.38 8.82 -2.12
CA VAL A 96 5.64 10.05 -2.44
C VAL A 96 6.66 11.15 -2.77
N GLU A 97 6.40 11.91 -3.82
CA GLU A 97 7.27 13.02 -4.26
C GLU A 97 7.32 14.17 -3.20
N ASP A 98 8.31 15.06 -3.32
CA ASP A 98 8.52 16.24 -2.44
C ASP A 98 8.81 15.99 -0.95
N GLN A 99 9.14 14.76 -0.58
CA GLN A 99 9.54 14.40 0.78
C GLN A 99 11.02 14.71 1.09
N PRO A 100 11.37 15.22 2.30
CA PRO A 100 12.75 15.55 2.65
C PRO A 100 13.65 14.32 2.67
N VAL A 101 14.86 14.46 2.10
CA VAL A 101 15.86 13.39 2.04
C VAL A 101 16.38 12.98 3.44
N GLN A 102 16.77 11.71 3.58
CA GLN A 102 17.50 11.14 4.74
C GLN A 102 16.77 11.12 6.08
N THR A 103 15.46 11.32 6.11
CA THR A 103 14.65 11.09 7.30
C THR A 103 13.84 9.80 7.14
N GLN A 104 13.68 9.07 8.24
CA GLN A 104 12.74 7.95 8.28
C GLN A 104 11.33 8.51 8.23
N GLN A 105 10.50 7.95 7.35
CA GLN A 105 9.13 8.39 7.14
C GLN A 105 8.15 7.26 7.42
N VAL A 106 6.93 7.61 7.84
CA VAL A 106 5.84 6.66 8.04
C VAL A 106 4.83 6.83 6.92
N TYR A 107 4.53 5.74 6.24
CA TYR A 107 3.57 5.67 5.16
C TYR A 107 2.40 4.78 5.56
N VAL A 108 1.22 5.06 5.02
CA VAL A 108 0.03 4.20 5.14
C VAL A 108 -0.43 3.80 3.76
N SER A 109 -0.42 2.50 3.47
CA SER A 109 -1.09 1.91 2.31
C SER A 109 -2.47 1.44 2.74
N ALA A 110 -3.52 2.10 2.27
CA ALA A 110 -4.90 1.74 2.63
C ALA A 110 -5.71 1.44 1.37
N LYS A 111 -6.56 0.41 1.45
CA LYS A 111 -7.63 0.23 0.49
C LYS A 111 -8.74 1.19 0.86
N LEU A 112 -8.93 2.24 0.06
CA LEU A 112 -10.05 3.14 0.28
C LEU A 112 -11.36 2.38 -0.01
N SER A 113 -12.20 2.26 1.02
CA SER A 113 -13.56 1.77 0.89
C SER A 113 -14.49 2.95 1.17
N LEU A 114 -15.34 3.31 0.22
CA LEU A 114 -16.19 4.51 0.28
C LEU A 114 -17.40 4.37 1.23
N GLY A 115 -17.32 3.43 2.18
CA GLY A 115 -18.44 3.03 3.04
C GLY A 115 -19.56 2.35 2.25
N PRO A 116 -20.77 2.22 2.82
CA PRO A 116 -21.89 1.52 2.15
C PRO A 116 -22.40 2.24 0.89
N LEU A 117 -21.85 3.43 0.61
CA LEU A 117 -22.21 4.25 -0.53
C LEU A 117 -21.35 3.82 -1.73
N GLY A 118 -22.00 3.49 -2.85
CA GLY A 118 -21.29 3.37 -4.13
C GLY A 118 -20.57 4.68 -4.47
N THR A 119 -19.53 4.61 -5.30
CA THR A 119 -18.66 5.75 -5.62
C THR A 119 -19.43 7.00 -6.03
N ASP A 120 -20.45 6.86 -6.88
CA ASP A 120 -21.30 7.96 -7.31
C ASP A 120 -22.04 8.64 -6.14
N THR A 121 -22.56 7.85 -5.21
CA THR A 121 -23.30 8.33 -4.04
C THR A 121 -22.37 9.02 -3.06
N PHE A 122 -21.16 8.50 -2.87
CA PHE A 122 -20.14 9.15 -2.07
C PHE A 122 -19.74 10.51 -2.66
N ILE A 123 -19.45 10.56 -3.98
CA ILE A 123 -19.06 11.80 -4.65
C ILE A 123 -20.20 12.83 -4.60
N ASP A 124 -21.45 12.41 -4.84
CA ASP A 124 -22.61 13.31 -4.72
C ASP A 124 -22.75 13.85 -3.30
N GLN A 125 -22.56 13.02 -2.27
CA GLN A 125 -22.65 13.45 -0.90
C GLN A 125 -21.56 14.48 -0.55
N GLN A 126 -20.33 14.27 -1.00
CA GLN A 126 -19.24 15.25 -0.83
C GLN A 126 -19.59 16.60 -1.47
N TYR A 127 -20.15 16.59 -2.68
CA TYR A 127 -20.56 17.84 -3.34
C TYR A 127 -21.75 18.51 -2.64
N LEU A 128 -22.69 17.75 -2.07
CA LEU A 128 -23.77 18.30 -1.28
C LEU A 128 -23.26 18.93 0.02
N ASP A 129 -22.37 18.24 0.72
CA ASP A 129 -21.86 18.67 2.03
C ASP A 129 -21.01 19.95 1.94
N PHE A 130 -20.19 20.08 0.89
CA PHE A 130 -19.23 21.18 0.77
C PHE A 130 -19.64 22.27 -0.21
N LEU A 131 -20.44 21.93 -1.23
CA LEU A 131 -20.80 22.85 -2.31
C LEU A 131 -22.32 23.05 -2.45
N GLY A 132 -23.14 22.33 -1.68
CA GLY A 132 -24.59 22.47 -1.69
C GLY A 132 -25.26 22.07 -3.01
N ARG A 133 -24.58 21.28 -3.85
CA ARG A 133 -25.10 20.81 -5.14
C ARG A 133 -24.70 19.37 -5.41
N HIS A 134 -25.35 18.71 -6.37
CA HIS A 134 -24.88 17.41 -6.85
C HIS A 134 -23.62 17.56 -7.73
N ALA A 135 -22.81 16.50 -7.77
CA ALA A 135 -21.67 16.44 -8.65
C ALA A 135 -22.16 16.26 -10.10
N THR A 136 -21.50 16.94 -11.03
CA THR A 136 -21.72 16.68 -12.46
C THR A 136 -21.11 15.33 -12.86
N GLN A 137 -21.55 14.77 -13.98
CA GLN A 137 -21.00 13.51 -14.51
C GLN A 137 -19.50 13.60 -14.79
N LEU A 138 -19.02 14.76 -15.23
CA LEU A 138 -17.58 15.00 -15.46
C LEU A 138 -16.78 14.99 -14.16
N GLU A 139 -17.33 15.59 -13.10
CA GLU A 139 -16.71 15.58 -11.77
C GLU A 139 -16.65 14.16 -11.20
N LYS A 140 -17.72 13.38 -11.37
CA LYS A 140 -17.74 11.95 -10.96
C LYS A 140 -16.68 11.13 -11.70
N ALA A 141 -16.58 11.30 -13.03
CA ALA A 141 -15.56 10.64 -13.83
C ALA A 141 -14.14 11.02 -13.41
N THR A 142 -13.92 12.29 -13.04
CA THR A 142 -12.63 12.78 -12.55
C THR A 142 -12.26 12.15 -11.22
N TRP A 143 -13.21 12.06 -10.29
CA TRP A 143 -13.01 11.38 -9.00
C TRP A 143 -12.73 9.89 -9.16
N PHE A 144 -13.43 9.21 -10.06
CA PHE A 144 -13.18 7.79 -10.37
C PHE A 144 -11.75 7.56 -10.87
N GLN A 145 -11.27 8.40 -11.79
CA GLN A 145 -9.90 8.31 -12.27
C GLN A 145 -8.89 8.48 -11.14
N ARG A 146 -9.13 9.38 -10.18
CA ARG A 146 -8.27 9.57 -8.99
C ARG A 146 -8.30 8.37 -8.05
N PHE A 147 -9.44 7.73 -7.86
CA PHE A 147 -9.53 6.51 -7.03
C PHE A 147 -8.81 5.32 -7.67
N GLU A 148 -8.83 5.20 -9.00
CA GLU A 148 -8.08 4.14 -9.69
C GLU A 148 -6.59 4.44 -9.80
N SER A 149 -6.20 5.71 -9.97
CA SER A 149 -4.80 6.10 -10.12
C SER A 149 -4.07 6.34 -8.79
N GLY A 150 -4.80 6.50 -7.68
CA GLY A 150 -4.21 6.83 -6.37
C GLY A 150 -3.69 8.27 -6.27
N GLN A 151 -4.02 9.13 -7.24
CA GLN A 151 -3.58 10.53 -7.25
C GLN A 151 -4.51 11.41 -6.39
N SER A 152 -3.96 11.97 -5.30
CA SER A 152 -4.62 12.99 -4.46
C SER A 152 -4.35 14.40 -4.96
#